data_AF-A0A150P8X3-F1
#
_entry.id   AF-A0A150P8X3-F1
#
_cell.length_a   1.000
_cell.length_b   1.000
_cell.length_c   1.000
_cell.angle_alpha   90.00
_cell.angle_beta   90.00
_cell.angle_gamma   90.00
#
_symmetry.space_group_name_H-M   'P 1'
#
loop_
_entity.id
_entity.type
_entity.pdbx_description
1 polymer ?
#
loop_
_entity_poly.entity_id
_entity_poly.type
_entity_poly.pdbx_seq_one_letter_code
_entity_poly.pdbx_strand_id
1 'polypeptide(L)'
;MRSTSLSSPTLSVSLALLTTLVASEAHARRGGTAVEGCNGCHTGGAAPTITIGHSPESPAAGEAVTLQVTIQSANINAGGVYLRTGTGRLAPIDGQGTHLIDDRQLVHSAPKRASGGVVRFDAQWIAPGAPGGVVVEVWAVAANGDNGSRGDGASAASAAFAYGCEGTTYYLDRDGDGYGDSGVPRVDCAQPADHAPRAGDCDDYSVNIHPEQGEACNGRDDNCDGQIDEDLAVTTQYEDSDGDGYGSLFGATVEAKCPPDGYAPSSNDCNDRSPDVHPDAVETCNLVDDDCDGRVDEGVREVCGVGMCAREAIACTPG
;
A
#
# COMPACT_ATOMS: atom_id res chain seq x y z
N MET A 1 36.47 -38.14 29.06
CA MET A 1 35.53 -38.40 27.94
C MET A 1 34.75 -37.12 27.70
N ARG A 2 34.68 -36.68 26.44
CA ARG A 2 34.37 -35.32 26.01
C ARG A 2 32.93 -34.90 26.37
N SER A 3 32.80 -33.77 27.07
CA SER A 3 31.56 -32.99 27.14
C SER A 3 31.43 -32.16 25.87
N THR A 4 30.45 -32.48 25.03
CA THR A 4 30.06 -31.66 23.87
C THR A 4 28.94 -30.71 24.28
N SER A 5 29.32 -29.47 24.55
CA SER A 5 28.41 -28.32 24.67
C SER A 5 27.94 -27.94 23.27
N LEU A 6 26.68 -28.17 22.93
CA LEU A 6 26.05 -27.53 21.76
C LEU A 6 25.67 -26.11 22.14
N SER A 7 26.38 -25.15 21.54
CA SER A 7 26.02 -23.74 21.53
C SER A 7 24.90 -23.55 20.52
N SER A 8 23.72 -23.16 21.00
CA SER A 8 22.66 -22.61 20.16
C SER A 8 23.05 -21.18 19.76
N PRO A 9 23.04 -20.80 18.48
CA PRO A 9 23.15 -19.40 18.10
C PRO A 9 21.80 -18.73 18.40
N THR A 10 21.79 -17.84 19.39
CA THR A 10 20.70 -16.89 19.59
C THR A 10 20.62 -15.99 18.37
N LEU A 11 19.58 -16.19 17.55
CA LEU A 11 19.23 -15.30 16.45
C LEU A 11 18.76 -13.98 17.08
N SER A 12 19.67 -13.01 17.19
CA SER A 12 19.29 -11.63 17.52
C SER A 12 18.51 -11.06 16.34
N VAL A 13 17.19 -11.22 16.37
CA VAL A 13 16.28 -10.44 15.53
C VAL A 13 16.46 -8.99 15.98
N SER A 14 17.33 -8.28 15.27
CA SER A 14 17.41 -6.84 15.34
C SER A 14 16.09 -6.34 14.76
N LEU A 15 15.15 -6.05 15.65
CA LEU A 15 13.95 -5.29 15.35
C LEU A 15 14.44 -3.92 14.87
N ALA A 16 14.73 -3.82 13.58
CA ALA A 16 14.97 -2.56 12.91
C ALA A 16 13.65 -1.81 13.03
N LEU A 17 13.62 -0.93 14.02
CA LEU A 17 12.53 -0.01 14.29
C LEU A 17 12.19 0.66 12.98
N LEU A 18 11.03 0.28 12.45
CA LEU A 18 10.46 0.69 11.19
C LEU A 18 10.49 2.22 11.17
N THR A 19 11.45 2.79 10.44
CA THR A 19 11.40 4.19 10.05
C THR A 19 10.19 4.30 9.14
N THR A 20 9.10 4.75 9.72
CA THR A 20 7.91 5.24 9.04
C THR A 20 8.30 5.93 7.75
N LEU A 21 7.69 5.53 6.62
CA LEU A 21 7.66 6.37 5.43
C LEU A 21 7.19 7.76 5.88
N VAL A 22 8.12 8.69 5.96
CA VAL A 22 7.79 10.09 6.10
C VAL A 22 7.20 10.44 4.74
N ALA A 23 5.88 10.55 4.66
CA ALA A 23 5.21 11.28 3.59
C ALA A 23 6.04 12.53 3.32
N SER A 24 6.18 12.94 2.06
CA SER A 24 6.91 14.16 1.73
C SER A 24 6.25 15.36 2.46
N GLU A 25 6.75 15.65 3.67
CA GLU A 25 6.14 16.63 4.58
C GLU A 25 6.33 18.02 3.98
N ALA A 26 5.29 18.52 3.34
CA ALA A 26 5.19 19.94 3.03
C ALA A 26 5.11 20.73 4.34
N HIS A 27 6.24 21.28 4.72
CA HIS A 27 6.37 22.07 5.92
C HIS A 27 5.72 23.45 5.73
N ALA A 28 4.42 23.58 6.01
CA ALA A 28 3.80 24.90 6.14
C ALA A 28 4.26 25.56 7.45
N ARG A 29 5.40 26.27 7.43
CA ARG A 29 5.96 26.89 8.64
C ARG A 29 5.50 28.34 8.79
N ARG A 30 4.53 28.58 9.67
CA ARG A 30 4.43 29.86 10.40
C ARG A 30 4.72 29.62 11.88
N GLY A 31 6.01 29.60 12.24
CA GLY A 31 6.44 29.51 13.64
C GLY A 31 6.97 28.16 14.13
N GLY A 32 7.18 27.16 13.24
CA GLY A 32 8.02 26.00 13.55
C GLY A 32 7.33 24.66 13.82
N THR A 33 6.01 24.54 13.67
CA THR A 33 5.33 23.24 13.75
C THR A 33 5.17 22.65 12.34
N ALA A 34 5.67 21.44 12.12
CA ALA A 34 5.39 20.66 10.92
C ALA A 34 3.93 20.20 10.98
N VAL A 35 3.20 20.37 9.88
CA VAL A 35 1.86 19.83 9.69
C VAL A 35 1.81 19.12 8.35
N GLU A 36 0.97 18.10 8.23
CA GLU A 36 0.81 17.36 6.98
C GLU A 36 0.13 18.25 5.93
N GLY A 37 0.93 18.73 4.97
CA GLY A 37 0.46 19.64 3.93
C GLY A 37 0.01 21.01 4.46
N CYS A 38 -0.48 21.84 3.54
CA CYS A 38 -0.92 23.18 3.92
C CYS A 38 -2.27 23.22 4.66
N ASN A 39 -3.06 22.14 4.59
CA ASN A 39 -4.37 22.01 5.26
C ASN A 39 -4.27 21.96 6.80
N GLY A 40 -3.12 21.56 7.35
CA GLY A 40 -2.93 21.58 8.80
C GLY A 40 -2.79 22.99 9.39
N CYS A 41 -2.62 24.03 8.56
CA CYS A 41 -2.60 25.43 8.98
C CYS A 41 -3.71 26.28 8.36
N HIS A 42 -4.18 25.92 7.15
CA HIS A 42 -5.19 26.64 6.38
C HIS A 42 -6.46 25.80 6.23
N THR A 43 -7.64 26.37 6.51
CA THR A 43 -8.89 25.60 6.53
C THR A 43 -10.08 26.41 6.01
N GLY A 44 -11.11 25.71 5.52
CA GLY A 44 -12.41 26.30 5.21
C GLY A 44 -12.53 27.00 3.85
N GLY A 45 -11.47 27.05 3.05
CA GLY A 45 -11.53 27.46 1.65
C GLY A 45 -11.61 26.28 0.67
N ALA A 46 -11.98 26.56 -0.58
CA ALA A 46 -12.05 25.55 -1.63
C ALA A 46 -10.65 25.12 -2.07
N ALA A 47 -10.42 23.81 -2.19
CA ALA A 47 -9.16 23.26 -2.69
C ALA A 47 -8.84 23.84 -4.08
N PRO A 48 -7.68 24.49 -4.26
CA PRO A 48 -7.30 25.03 -5.56
C PRO A 48 -6.95 23.92 -6.55
N THR A 49 -7.15 24.22 -7.83
CA THR A 49 -6.55 23.45 -8.92
C THR A 49 -5.10 23.87 -9.08
N ILE A 50 -4.19 22.90 -9.15
CA ILE A 50 -2.76 23.12 -9.37
C ILE A 50 -2.40 22.51 -10.72
N THR A 51 -1.68 23.25 -11.55
CA THR A 51 -1.13 22.76 -12.81
C THR A 51 0.37 22.98 -12.82
N ILE A 52 1.13 21.94 -13.17
CA ILE A 52 2.58 21.96 -13.22
C ILE A 52 2.98 21.73 -14.68
N GLY A 53 3.44 22.80 -15.33
CA GLY A 53 4.04 22.72 -16.66
C GLY A 53 5.56 22.80 -16.58
N HIS A 54 6.23 22.43 -17.67
CA HIS A 54 7.66 22.65 -17.81
C HIS A 54 8.03 23.08 -19.23
N SER A 55 9.16 23.77 -19.38
CA SER A 55 9.73 24.14 -20.66
C SER A 55 11.26 24.02 -20.62
N PRO A 56 11.89 23.36 -21.61
CA PRO A 56 11.29 22.74 -22.79
C PRO A 56 10.46 21.47 -22.48
N GLU A 57 9.67 21.02 -23.46
CA GLU A 57 8.83 19.80 -23.36
C GLU A 57 9.68 18.51 -23.34
N SER A 58 10.85 18.52 -23.98
CA SER A 58 11.79 17.39 -23.96
C SER A 58 13.18 17.86 -23.50
N PRO A 59 13.39 18.04 -22.19
CA PRO A 59 14.67 18.52 -21.66
C PRO A 59 15.83 17.58 -21.96
N ALA A 60 17.00 18.12 -22.26
CA ALA A 60 18.25 17.36 -22.30
C ALA A 60 18.80 17.12 -20.89
N ALA A 61 19.64 16.09 -20.75
CA ALA A 61 20.39 15.89 -19.51
C ALA A 61 21.33 17.09 -19.25
N GLY A 62 21.38 17.56 -18.01
CA GLY A 62 22.13 18.77 -17.63
C GLY A 62 21.44 20.09 -17.99
N GLU A 63 20.31 20.08 -18.70
CA GLU A 63 19.61 21.29 -19.11
C GLU A 63 18.87 21.96 -17.96
N ALA A 64 18.79 23.29 -18.01
CA ALA A 64 17.96 24.04 -17.09
C ALA A 64 16.55 24.22 -17.66
N VAL A 65 15.56 23.71 -16.93
CA VAL A 65 14.14 23.67 -17.26
C VAL A 65 13.40 24.71 -16.44
N THR A 66 12.46 25.42 -17.05
CA THR A 66 11.53 26.29 -16.33
C THR A 66 10.32 25.49 -15.91
N LEU A 67 10.14 25.26 -14.61
CA LEU A 67 8.92 24.75 -14.02
C LEU A 67 7.91 25.89 -13.88
N GLN A 68 6.67 25.64 -14.27
CA GLN A 68 5.59 26.63 -14.33
C GLN A 68 4.42 26.13 -13.47
N VAL A 69 4.33 26.60 -12.23
CA VAL A 69 3.28 26.21 -11.30
C VAL A 69 2.16 27.25 -11.33
N THR A 70 0.96 26.80 -11.64
CA THR A 70 -0.25 27.62 -11.68
C THR A 70 -1.23 27.17 -10.61
N ILE A 71 -1.73 28.11 -9.82
CA ILE A 71 -2.73 27.90 -8.77
C ILE A 71 -3.98 28.67 -9.17
N GLN A 72 -5.10 27.97 -9.28
CA GLN A 72 -6.38 28.56 -9.67
C GLN A 72 -7.47 28.21 -8.65
N SER A 73 -8.23 29.21 -8.22
CA SER A 73 -9.40 29.04 -7.36
C SER A 73 -10.34 30.24 -7.49
N ALA A 74 -11.65 30.04 -7.27
CA ALA A 74 -12.67 31.05 -7.53
C ALA A 74 -12.50 32.36 -6.71
N ASN A 75 -11.94 32.27 -5.49
CA ASN A 75 -11.79 33.40 -4.58
C ASN A 75 -10.33 33.66 -4.19
N ILE A 76 -9.37 33.28 -5.04
CA ILE A 76 -7.96 33.49 -4.75
C ILE A 76 -7.58 34.97 -4.87
N ASN A 77 -7.07 35.55 -3.79
CA ASN A 77 -6.49 36.90 -3.76
C ASN A 77 -4.96 36.86 -3.70
N ALA A 78 -4.40 35.82 -3.07
CA ALA A 78 -2.98 35.55 -3.06
C ALA A 78 -2.71 34.04 -3.01
N GLY A 79 -1.52 33.62 -3.40
CA GLY A 79 -1.11 32.22 -3.36
C GLY A 79 0.28 32.05 -2.76
N GLY A 80 0.48 30.89 -2.16
CA GLY A 80 1.77 30.41 -1.68
C GLY A 80 2.07 29.06 -2.28
N VAL A 81 3.36 28.75 -2.46
CA VAL A 81 3.81 27.48 -3.01
C VAL A 81 4.99 26.93 -2.22
N TYR A 82 5.06 25.60 -2.16
CA TYR A 82 6.22 24.79 -1.79
C TYR A 82 6.40 23.71 -2.85
N LEU A 83 7.62 23.56 -3.36
CA LEU A 83 7.99 22.60 -4.40
C LEU A 83 9.08 21.68 -3.85
N ARG A 84 8.98 20.40 -4.20
CA ARG A 84 10.02 19.39 -3.95
C ARG A 84 10.30 18.61 -5.24
N THR A 85 11.55 18.21 -5.42
CA THR A 85 11.96 17.32 -6.52
C THR A 85 12.73 16.10 -6.00
N GLY A 86 12.52 14.95 -6.63
CA GLY A 86 13.25 13.72 -6.28
C GLY A 86 14.71 13.74 -6.74
N THR A 87 15.00 14.43 -7.85
CA THR A 87 16.34 14.55 -8.45
C THR A 87 16.54 15.91 -9.09
N GLY A 88 17.75 16.20 -9.55
CA GLY A 88 18.15 17.50 -10.08
C GLY A 88 18.32 18.56 -8.99
N ARG A 89 18.43 19.83 -9.40
CA ARG A 89 18.55 20.97 -8.50
C ARG A 89 17.58 22.09 -8.83
N LEU A 90 16.88 22.62 -7.83
CA LEU A 90 16.05 23.81 -7.96
C LEU A 90 16.90 25.08 -7.87
N ALA A 91 16.46 26.13 -8.56
CA ALA A 91 16.98 27.48 -8.44
C ALA A 91 15.84 28.51 -8.56
N PRO A 92 15.86 29.58 -7.76
CA PRO A 92 14.87 30.64 -7.85
C PRO A 92 15.09 31.45 -9.13
N ILE A 93 14.01 31.99 -9.68
CA ILE A 93 14.05 32.94 -10.79
C ILE A 93 13.78 34.33 -10.23
N ASP A 94 14.60 35.31 -10.60
CA ASP A 94 14.46 36.70 -10.15
C ASP A 94 13.05 37.23 -10.44
N GLY A 95 12.44 37.88 -9.44
CA GLY A 95 11.09 38.42 -9.52
C GLY A 95 9.96 37.40 -9.33
N GLN A 96 10.24 36.10 -9.20
CA GLN A 96 9.20 35.10 -8.93
C GLN A 96 8.79 35.02 -7.46
N GLY A 97 9.59 35.61 -6.56
CA GLY A 97 9.29 35.70 -5.13
C GLY A 97 9.45 34.37 -4.41
N THR A 98 10.49 33.61 -4.75
CA THR A 98 10.80 32.30 -4.17
C THR A 98 12.24 32.25 -3.65
N HIS A 99 12.50 31.34 -2.72
CA HIS A 99 13.84 31.04 -2.22
C HIS A 99 14.00 29.54 -1.96
N LEU A 100 15.25 29.08 -1.95
CA LEU A 100 15.57 27.69 -1.65
C LEU A 100 15.55 27.45 -0.14
N ILE A 101 15.02 26.30 0.23
CA ILE A 101 15.27 25.68 1.53
C ILE A 101 16.55 24.84 1.43
N ASP A 102 16.65 24.05 0.36
CA ASP A 102 17.84 23.31 -0.05
C ASP A 102 17.83 23.13 -1.59
N ASP A 103 18.79 22.38 -2.14
CA ASP A 103 18.92 22.15 -3.59
C ASP A 103 17.72 21.44 -4.23
N ARG A 104 16.81 20.83 -3.46
CA ARG A 104 15.63 20.09 -3.96
C ARG A 104 14.31 20.64 -3.44
N GLN A 105 14.34 21.66 -2.61
CA GLN A 105 13.17 22.27 -1.99
C GLN A 105 13.15 23.78 -2.18
N LEU A 106 12.03 24.31 -2.66
CA LEU A 106 11.84 25.73 -2.93
C LEU A 106 10.50 26.19 -2.39
N VAL A 107 10.47 27.36 -1.78
CA VAL A 107 9.25 27.93 -1.18
C VAL A 107 9.11 29.41 -1.55
N HIS A 108 7.89 29.90 -1.59
CA HIS A 108 7.62 31.33 -1.74
C HIS A 108 8.20 32.14 -0.57
N SER A 109 8.69 33.35 -0.87
CA SER A 109 9.22 34.30 0.12
C SER A 109 8.15 35.24 0.68
N ALA A 110 7.06 35.45 -0.07
CA ALA A 110 5.87 36.19 0.34
C ALA A 110 4.66 35.75 -0.51
N PRO A 111 3.41 35.87 0.00
CA PRO A 111 2.23 35.54 -0.78
C PRO A 111 2.19 36.34 -2.09
N LYS A 112 2.06 35.65 -3.22
CA LYS A 112 2.00 36.28 -4.54
C LYS A 112 0.57 36.62 -4.90
N ARG A 113 0.31 37.87 -5.27
CA ARG A 113 -1.05 38.33 -5.58
C ARG A 113 -1.60 37.63 -6.82
N ALA A 114 -2.89 37.30 -6.76
CA ALA A 114 -3.61 36.76 -7.89
C ALA A 114 -3.81 37.81 -8.98
N SER A 115 -3.81 37.37 -10.23
CA SER A 115 -4.21 38.15 -11.39
C SER A 115 -5.21 37.32 -12.19
N GLY A 116 -6.44 37.83 -12.35
CA GLY A 116 -7.51 37.11 -13.06
C GLY A 116 -7.91 35.77 -12.41
N GLY A 117 -7.82 35.66 -11.08
CA GLY A 117 -8.14 34.41 -10.36
C GLY A 117 -7.04 33.34 -10.43
N VAL A 118 -5.82 33.73 -10.82
CA VAL A 118 -4.68 32.82 -10.99
C VAL A 118 -3.45 33.38 -10.29
N VAL A 119 -2.68 32.50 -9.65
CA VAL A 119 -1.33 32.80 -9.15
C VAL A 119 -0.35 31.86 -9.84
N ARG A 120 0.74 32.41 -10.38
CA ARG A 120 1.77 31.64 -11.08
C ARG A 120 3.13 31.82 -10.43
N PHE A 121 3.83 30.73 -10.17
CA PHE A 121 5.23 30.70 -9.75
C PHE A 121 6.05 29.97 -10.80
N ASP A 122 7.08 30.63 -11.32
CA ASP A 122 8.09 29.96 -12.12
C ASP A 122 9.33 29.68 -11.25
N ALA A 123 9.92 28.51 -11.44
CA ALA A 123 11.19 28.13 -10.81
C ALA A 123 12.07 27.44 -11.86
N GLN A 124 13.38 27.52 -11.67
CA GLN A 124 14.32 26.79 -12.51
C GLN A 124 14.62 25.44 -11.87
N TRP A 125 14.68 24.39 -12.68
CA TRP A 125 15.12 23.06 -12.30
C TRP A 125 16.22 22.61 -13.25
N ILE A 126 17.36 22.23 -12.70
CA ILE A 126 18.54 21.82 -13.47
C ILE A 126 18.58 20.29 -13.46
N ALA A 127 18.43 19.70 -14.65
CA ALA A 127 18.46 18.26 -14.83
C ALA A 127 19.83 17.67 -14.46
N PRO A 128 19.87 16.45 -13.88
CA PRO A 128 21.09 15.68 -13.77
C PRO A 128 21.78 15.46 -15.12
N GLY A 129 23.11 15.23 -15.10
CA GLY A 129 23.89 15.01 -16.31
C GLY A 129 23.70 13.64 -16.98
N ALA A 130 23.12 12.68 -16.27
CA ALA A 130 22.70 11.39 -16.84
C ALA A 130 21.20 11.42 -17.12
N PRO A 131 20.70 10.85 -18.24
CA PRO A 131 19.26 10.76 -18.52
C PRO A 131 18.49 10.07 -17.40
N GLY A 132 17.23 10.46 -17.22
CA GLY A 132 16.34 9.80 -16.26
C GLY A 132 14.98 10.48 -16.13
N GLY A 133 14.29 10.16 -15.05
CA GLY A 133 12.99 10.72 -14.66
C GLY A 133 13.05 11.61 -13.43
N VAL A 134 12.18 12.62 -13.38
CA VAL A 134 11.95 13.45 -12.19
C VAL A 134 10.47 13.49 -11.84
N VAL A 135 10.18 13.41 -10.54
CA VAL A 135 8.87 13.76 -9.97
C VAL A 135 9.01 15.12 -9.29
N VAL A 136 8.12 16.04 -9.66
CA VAL A 136 7.95 17.36 -9.06
C VAL A 136 6.67 17.34 -8.24
N GLU A 137 6.81 17.50 -6.92
CA GLU A 137 5.69 17.58 -6.00
C GLU A 137 5.46 19.04 -5.61
N VAL A 138 4.21 19.48 -5.61
CA VAL A 138 3.82 20.86 -5.34
C VAL A 138 2.69 20.88 -4.33
N TRP A 139 2.86 21.69 -3.29
CA TRP A 139 1.81 22.05 -2.36
C TRP A 139 1.54 23.53 -2.48
N ALA A 140 0.25 23.89 -2.55
CA ALA A 140 -0.15 25.26 -2.77
C ALA A 140 -1.32 25.67 -1.88
N VAL A 141 -1.33 26.95 -1.53
CA VAL A 141 -2.43 27.61 -0.84
C VAL A 141 -3.05 28.64 -1.79
N ALA A 142 -4.38 28.64 -1.87
CA ALA A 142 -5.18 29.75 -2.38
C ALA A 142 -5.75 30.52 -1.19
N ALA A 143 -5.22 31.72 -0.96
CA ALA A 143 -5.57 32.56 0.17
C ALA A 143 -6.62 33.62 -0.20
N ASN A 144 -7.55 33.87 0.72
CA ASN A 144 -8.60 34.88 0.57
C ASN A 144 -8.09 36.33 0.79
N GLY A 145 -6.82 36.50 1.21
CA GLY A 145 -6.17 37.80 1.38
C GLY A 145 -6.48 38.55 2.67
N ASP A 146 -7.15 37.93 3.65
CA ASP A 146 -7.45 38.54 4.96
C ASP A 146 -6.31 38.41 5.99
N ASN A 147 -5.21 37.74 5.61
CA ASN A 147 -4.02 37.49 6.42
C ASN A 147 -4.28 36.59 7.66
N GLY A 148 -5.44 35.94 7.71
CA GLY A 148 -5.76 34.80 8.55
C GLY A 148 -5.52 33.47 7.80
N SER A 149 -5.95 32.36 8.40
CA SER A 149 -5.85 31.02 7.80
C SER A 149 -7.20 30.33 7.59
N ARG A 150 -8.29 31.03 7.92
CA ARG A 150 -9.66 30.55 7.72
C ARG A 150 -10.20 31.07 6.40
N GLY A 151 -10.92 30.22 5.67
CA GLY A 151 -11.39 30.52 4.31
C GLY A 151 -10.33 30.33 3.23
N ASP A 152 -9.15 29.82 3.60
CA ASP A 152 -8.07 29.48 2.69
C ASP A 152 -8.19 28.02 2.27
N GLY A 153 -7.91 27.76 0.99
CA GLY A 153 -7.91 26.41 0.43
C GLY A 153 -6.48 25.95 0.17
N ALA A 154 -6.20 24.69 0.43
CA ALA A 154 -4.92 24.07 0.13
C ALA A 154 -5.09 22.76 -0.64
N SER A 155 -4.14 22.49 -1.53
CA SER A 155 -4.11 21.28 -2.34
C SER A 155 -2.67 20.89 -2.66
N ALA A 156 -2.48 19.69 -3.18
CA ALA A 156 -1.22 19.20 -3.69
C ALA A 156 -1.40 18.64 -5.10
N ALA A 157 -0.34 18.68 -5.89
CA ALA A 157 -0.26 18.03 -7.19
C ALA A 157 1.16 17.55 -7.45
N SER A 158 1.29 16.53 -8.27
CA SER A 158 2.57 16.05 -8.77
C SER A 158 2.59 16.07 -10.30
N ALA A 159 3.78 16.20 -10.86
CA ALA A 159 4.03 15.96 -12.27
C ALA A 159 5.34 15.19 -12.42
N ALA A 160 5.33 14.22 -13.34
CA ALA A 160 6.51 13.44 -13.66
C ALA A 160 6.86 13.61 -15.14
N PHE A 161 8.14 13.76 -15.44
CA PHE A 161 8.64 13.83 -16.82
C PHE A 161 10.06 13.26 -16.92
N ALA A 162 10.40 12.78 -18.11
CA ALA A 162 11.75 12.32 -18.43
C ALA A 162 12.61 13.45 -19.01
N TYR A 163 13.93 13.27 -18.95
CA TYR A 163 14.92 14.16 -19.53
C TYR A 163 16.08 13.35 -20.10
N GLY A 164 16.63 13.82 -21.23
CA GLY A 164 17.69 13.16 -21.97
C GLY A 164 17.27 11.89 -22.72
N CYS A 165 15.96 11.60 -22.80
CA CYS A 165 15.38 10.41 -23.44
C CYS A 165 13.88 10.60 -23.74
N GLU A 166 13.29 9.65 -24.47
CA GLU A 166 11.84 9.47 -24.53
C GLU A 166 11.36 8.75 -23.27
N GLY A 167 10.40 9.33 -22.56
CA GLY A 167 9.93 8.84 -21.27
C GLY A 167 8.89 7.74 -21.38
N THR A 168 9.00 6.72 -20.54
CA THR A 168 7.96 5.71 -20.30
C THR A 168 7.40 5.88 -18.89
N THR A 169 6.10 5.69 -18.71
CA THR A 169 5.47 5.70 -17.39
C THR A 169 5.67 4.34 -16.71
N TYR A 170 6.08 4.38 -15.46
CA TYR A 170 6.22 3.25 -14.55
C TYR A 170 5.48 3.57 -13.25
N TYR A 171 5.07 2.54 -12.52
CA TYR A 171 4.24 2.62 -11.32
C TYR A 171 4.99 1.95 -10.18
N LEU A 172 4.96 2.52 -8.98
CA LEU A 172 5.61 1.90 -7.84
C LEU A 172 5.06 0.48 -7.63
N ASP A 173 5.97 -0.49 -7.50
CA ASP A 173 5.70 -1.92 -7.39
C ASP A 173 6.56 -2.46 -6.24
N ARG A 174 5.99 -2.56 -5.04
CA ARG A 174 6.76 -2.93 -3.83
C ARG A 174 6.78 -4.42 -3.58
N ASP A 175 5.79 -5.15 -4.05
CA ASP A 175 5.69 -6.59 -3.84
C ASP A 175 6.32 -7.41 -4.98
N GLY A 176 6.52 -6.79 -6.15
CA GLY A 176 7.26 -7.31 -7.28
C GLY A 176 6.45 -8.22 -8.20
N ASP A 177 5.12 -8.10 -8.25
CA ASP A 177 4.27 -8.88 -9.16
C ASP A 177 4.24 -8.36 -10.61
N GLY A 178 4.77 -7.15 -10.84
CA GLY A 178 4.87 -6.50 -12.14
C GLY A 178 3.63 -5.72 -12.56
N TYR A 179 2.72 -5.44 -11.63
CA TYR A 179 1.76 -4.34 -11.61
C TYR A 179 2.18 -3.34 -10.52
N GLY A 180 1.65 -2.12 -10.57
CA GLY A 180 2.01 -1.12 -9.58
C GLY A 180 0.93 -0.08 -9.37
N ASP A 181 1.09 0.69 -8.30
CA ASP A 181 0.13 1.67 -7.82
C ASP A 181 -0.10 2.78 -8.85
N SER A 182 -1.32 2.83 -9.38
CA SER A 182 -1.76 3.85 -10.36
C SER A 182 -1.72 5.28 -9.81
N GLY A 183 -1.76 5.45 -8.48
CA GLY A 183 -1.67 6.71 -7.76
C GLY A 183 -0.25 7.25 -7.61
N VAL A 184 0.77 6.43 -7.88
CA VAL A 184 2.19 6.82 -7.76
C VAL A 184 2.93 6.62 -9.10
N PRO A 185 2.51 7.30 -10.19
CA PRO A 185 3.19 7.19 -11.46
C PRO A 185 4.49 7.99 -11.47
N ARG A 186 5.49 7.46 -12.19
CA ARG A 186 6.74 8.14 -12.51
C ARG A 186 7.05 7.96 -14.00
N VAL A 187 7.62 8.97 -14.63
CA VAL A 187 8.11 8.88 -16.01
C VAL A 187 9.63 8.79 -15.98
N ASP A 188 10.21 7.77 -16.61
CA ASP A 188 11.66 7.55 -16.64
C ASP A 188 12.13 6.98 -18.00
N CYS A 189 13.45 6.97 -18.23
CA CYS A 189 14.04 6.43 -19.47
C CYS A 189 14.04 4.91 -19.52
N ALA A 190 14.09 4.28 -18.35
CA ALA A 190 14.11 2.84 -18.17
C ALA A 190 13.41 2.51 -16.85
N GLN A 191 12.88 1.29 -16.74
CA GLN A 191 12.15 0.82 -15.57
C GLN A 191 13.04 0.91 -14.31
N PRO A 192 12.65 1.71 -13.31
CA PRO A 192 13.29 1.67 -11.99
C PRO A 192 13.09 0.29 -11.33
N ALA A 193 14.01 -0.12 -10.45
CA ALA A 193 14.02 -1.46 -9.88
C ALA A 193 12.79 -1.79 -9.00
N ASP A 194 12.14 -0.77 -8.46
CA ASP A 194 10.98 -0.80 -7.56
C ASP A 194 9.69 -0.37 -8.27
N HIS A 195 9.63 -0.46 -9.60
CA HIS A 195 8.47 -0.04 -10.36
C HIS A 195 8.11 -1.06 -11.44
N ALA A 196 6.82 -1.17 -11.76
CA ALA A 196 6.25 -1.96 -12.83
C ALA A 196 5.89 -1.10 -14.07
N PRO A 197 5.89 -1.68 -15.29
CA PRO A 197 5.38 -1.02 -16.49
C PRO A 197 3.85 -1.07 -16.60
N ARG A 198 3.17 -1.91 -15.79
CA ARG A 198 1.72 -2.06 -15.78
C ARG A 198 1.17 -1.38 -14.53
N ALA A 199 0.02 -0.73 -14.69
CA ALA A 199 -0.69 -0.06 -13.60
C ALA A 199 -1.87 -0.91 -13.14
N GLY A 200 -2.49 -0.51 -12.04
CA GLY A 200 -3.82 -1.00 -11.64
C GLY A 200 -3.79 -1.94 -10.46
N ASP A 201 -2.62 -2.12 -9.84
CA ASP A 201 -2.50 -2.79 -8.55
C ASP A 201 -3.27 -1.99 -7.48
N CYS A 202 -4.17 -2.69 -6.79
CA CYS A 202 -5.00 -2.17 -5.72
C CYS A 202 -4.49 -2.51 -4.31
N ASP A 203 -3.49 -3.37 -4.17
CA ASP A 203 -2.75 -3.64 -2.93
C ASP A 203 -1.27 -3.96 -3.22
N ASP A 204 -0.47 -2.90 -3.41
CA ASP A 204 0.98 -2.88 -3.66
C ASP A 204 1.86 -3.50 -2.54
N TYR A 205 1.26 -4.28 -1.63
CA TYR A 205 1.94 -5.07 -0.60
C TYR A 205 1.64 -6.56 -0.71
N SER A 206 0.85 -6.99 -1.69
CA SER A 206 0.37 -8.35 -1.85
C SER A 206 0.45 -8.79 -3.32
N VAL A 207 1.47 -9.62 -3.61
CA VAL A 207 1.68 -10.24 -4.94
C VAL A 207 0.51 -11.07 -5.49
N ASN A 208 -0.52 -11.28 -4.68
CA ASN A 208 -1.74 -12.02 -5.05
C ASN A 208 -2.93 -11.09 -5.33
N ILE A 209 -2.76 -9.77 -5.25
CA ILE A 209 -3.83 -8.79 -5.45
C ILE A 209 -3.38 -7.84 -6.55
N HIS A 210 -3.72 -8.15 -7.79
CA HIS A 210 -3.38 -7.32 -8.94
C HIS A 210 -4.24 -7.69 -10.16
N PRO A 211 -4.31 -6.82 -11.18
CA PRO A 211 -4.99 -7.17 -12.42
C PRO A 211 -4.49 -8.48 -13.02
N GLU A 212 -5.42 -9.31 -13.48
CA GLU A 212 -5.18 -10.68 -13.99
C GLU A 212 -5.00 -11.77 -12.92
N GLN A 213 -5.16 -11.45 -11.63
CA GLN A 213 -5.31 -12.48 -10.61
C GLN A 213 -6.67 -13.19 -10.70
N GLY A 214 -6.70 -14.42 -10.21
CA GLY A 214 -7.95 -15.16 -10.05
C GLY A 214 -8.52 -14.91 -8.66
N GLU A 215 -9.83 -14.73 -8.59
CA GLU A 215 -10.54 -14.55 -7.32
C GLU A 215 -10.44 -15.80 -6.43
N ALA A 216 -10.37 -15.57 -5.12
CA ALA A 216 -10.58 -16.58 -4.09
C ALA A 216 -11.65 -16.07 -3.12
N CYS A 217 -12.44 -16.96 -2.49
CA CYS A 217 -13.39 -16.57 -1.43
C CYS A 217 -12.66 -16.09 -0.18
N ASN A 218 -12.16 -14.85 -0.20
CA ASN A 218 -11.38 -14.26 0.88
C ASN A 218 -11.92 -12.87 1.28
N GLY A 219 -12.98 -12.39 0.63
CA GLY A 219 -13.62 -11.10 0.88
C GLY A 219 -12.80 -9.92 0.36
N ARG A 220 -11.92 -10.15 -0.61
CA ARG A 220 -11.08 -9.14 -1.28
C ARG A 220 -11.36 -9.15 -2.77
N ASP A 221 -11.03 -8.03 -3.39
CA ASP A 221 -10.96 -7.87 -4.84
C ASP A 221 -9.53 -8.26 -5.24
N ASP A 222 -9.30 -9.54 -5.55
CA ASP A 222 -7.95 -10.03 -5.84
C ASP A 222 -7.48 -9.56 -7.22
N ASN A 223 -8.41 -9.35 -8.16
CA ASN A 223 -8.09 -8.97 -9.53
C ASN A 223 -8.21 -7.46 -9.84
N CYS A 224 -8.55 -6.66 -8.84
CA CYS A 224 -8.67 -5.20 -8.92
C CYS A 224 -9.70 -4.69 -9.95
N ASP A 225 -10.80 -5.41 -10.18
CA ASP A 225 -11.87 -4.99 -11.10
C ASP A 225 -13.00 -4.18 -10.44
N GLY A 226 -12.98 -4.06 -9.10
CA GLY A 226 -13.96 -3.36 -8.29
C GLY A 226 -15.11 -4.23 -7.80
N GLN A 227 -15.08 -5.54 -8.05
CA GLN A 227 -15.97 -6.54 -7.46
C GLN A 227 -15.18 -7.40 -6.45
N ILE A 228 -15.90 -8.15 -5.62
CA ILE A 228 -15.30 -8.98 -4.58
C ILE A 228 -15.81 -10.41 -4.79
N ASP A 229 -14.89 -11.37 -4.81
CA ASP A 229 -15.15 -12.81 -4.90
C ASP A 229 -16.03 -13.19 -6.14
N GLU A 230 -15.88 -12.49 -7.26
CA GLU A 230 -16.57 -12.79 -8.52
C GLU A 230 -15.90 -13.90 -9.33
N ASP A 231 -16.51 -14.30 -10.46
CA ASP A 231 -15.97 -15.35 -11.35
C ASP A 231 -15.60 -16.72 -10.73
N LEU A 232 -15.97 -16.94 -9.47
CA LEU A 232 -15.91 -18.21 -8.78
C LEU A 232 -17.01 -19.17 -9.24
N ALA A 233 -16.66 -20.46 -9.25
CA ALA A 233 -17.62 -21.51 -9.52
C ALA A 233 -18.64 -21.63 -8.39
N VAL A 234 -19.92 -21.73 -8.74
CA VAL A 234 -20.96 -22.10 -7.77
C VAL A 234 -20.72 -23.55 -7.37
N THR A 235 -20.57 -23.79 -6.08
CA THR A 235 -20.37 -25.11 -5.49
C THR A 235 -21.40 -25.34 -4.37
N THR A 236 -21.65 -26.61 -4.07
CA THR A 236 -22.47 -27.00 -2.93
C THR A 236 -21.71 -26.69 -1.65
N GLN A 237 -22.32 -25.88 -0.79
CA GLN A 237 -21.86 -25.56 0.56
C GLN A 237 -22.70 -26.36 1.56
N TYR A 238 -22.11 -26.71 2.70
CA TYR A 238 -22.67 -27.59 3.72
C TYR A 238 -22.85 -26.83 5.03
N GLU A 239 -23.96 -27.05 5.73
CA GLU A 239 -24.23 -26.45 7.04
C GLU A 239 -23.06 -26.73 8.00
N ASP A 240 -22.56 -25.65 8.60
CA ASP A 240 -21.47 -25.60 9.58
C ASP A 240 -22.05 -24.93 10.84
N SER A 241 -22.50 -25.78 11.76
CA SER A 241 -23.29 -25.39 12.93
C SER A 241 -22.43 -24.90 14.09
N ASP A 242 -21.15 -25.27 14.14
CA ASP A 242 -20.22 -24.90 15.21
C ASP A 242 -19.15 -23.88 14.79
N GLY A 243 -19.00 -23.63 13.49
CA GLY A 243 -18.22 -22.55 12.91
C GLY A 243 -16.73 -22.86 12.78
N ASP A 244 -16.35 -24.12 12.63
CA ASP A 244 -14.94 -24.52 12.45
C ASP A 244 -14.46 -24.52 10.98
N GLY A 245 -15.37 -24.27 10.04
CA GLY A 245 -15.08 -24.22 8.61
C GLY A 245 -15.23 -25.57 7.89
N TYR A 246 -15.71 -26.60 8.57
CA TYR A 246 -16.11 -27.89 8.01
C TYR A 246 -17.61 -28.09 8.18
N GLY A 247 -18.28 -28.55 7.12
CA GLY A 247 -19.72 -28.73 7.14
C GLY A 247 -20.12 -30.19 7.25
N SER A 248 -21.36 -30.42 7.69
CA SER A 248 -21.91 -31.75 7.87
C SER A 248 -22.34 -32.38 6.53
N LEU A 249 -21.94 -33.64 6.30
CA LEU A 249 -22.46 -34.45 5.17
C LEU A 249 -23.98 -34.62 5.20
N PHE A 250 -24.58 -34.57 6.39
CA PHE A 250 -26.01 -34.80 6.60
C PHE A 250 -26.79 -33.51 6.91
N GLY A 251 -26.11 -32.36 6.91
CA GLY A 251 -26.68 -31.04 7.16
C GLY A 251 -27.45 -30.49 5.96
N ALA A 252 -28.01 -29.28 6.13
CA ALA A 252 -28.56 -28.52 5.02
C ALA A 252 -27.46 -28.15 4.01
N THR A 253 -27.83 -27.98 2.74
CA THR A 253 -26.91 -27.56 1.68
C THR A 253 -27.44 -26.34 0.93
N VAL A 254 -26.53 -25.50 0.45
CA VAL A 254 -26.85 -24.35 -0.40
C VAL A 254 -25.87 -24.26 -1.57
N GLU A 255 -26.34 -23.82 -2.73
CA GLU A 255 -25.48 -23.54 -3.88
C GLU A 255 -25.03 -22.07 -3.82
N ALA A 256 -23.73 -21.85 -3.65
CA ALA A 256 -23.16 -20.51 -3.61
C ALA A 256 -21.73 -20.48 -4.18
N LYS A 257 -21.29 -19.29 -4.58
CA LYS A 257 -19.89 -19.06 -5.01
C LYS A 257 -18.93 -19.13 -3.82
N CYS A 258 -19.33 -18.53 -2.71
CA CYS A 258 -18.65 -18.58 -1.44
C CYS A 258 -19.58 -19.13 -0.35
N PRO A 259 -19.02 -19.77 0.69
CA PRO A 259 -19.80 -20.23 1.83
C PRO A 259 -20.50 -19.04 2.50
N PRO A 260 -21.85 -19.03 2.58
CA PRO A 260 -22.56 -18.04 3.39
C PRO A 260 -22.37 -18.32 4.89
N ASP A 261 -22.70 -17.34 5.73
CA ASP A 261 -22.65 -17.50 7.19
C ASP A 261 -23.34 -18.81 7.67
N GLY A 262 -22.60 -19.62 8.43
CA GLY A 262 -23.06 -20.93 8.93
C GLY A 262 -22.97 -22.06 7.91
N TYR A 263 -22.15 -21.89 6.86
CA TYR A 263 -21.85 -22.94 5.89
C TYR A 263 -20.35 -23.00 5.58
N ALA A 264 -19.91 -24.16 5.15
CA ALA A 264 -18.53 -24.49 4.79
C ALA A 264 -18.46 -25.17 3.41
N PRO A 265 -17.30 -25.10 2.72
CA PRO A 265 -17.12 -25.70 1.39
C PRO A 265 -16.92 -27.21 1.42
N SER A 266 -16.65 -27.79 2.59
CA SER A 266 -16.41 -29.22 2.76
C SER A 266 -17.53 -29.89 3.55
N SER A 267 -17.71 -31.20 3.35
CA SER A 267 -18.78 -32.02 3.95
C SER A 267 -18.28 -33.13 4.87
N ASN A 268 -17.00 -33.10 5.25
CA ASN A 268 -16.35 -34.20 5.97
C ASN A 268 -16.22 -33.94 7.48
N ASP A 269 -17.07 -33.11 8.04
CA ASP A 269 -17.22 -33.00 9.49
C ASP A 269 -17.99 -34.21 10.05
N CYS A 270 -17.35 -34.95 10.96
CA CYS A 270 -17.94 -36.09 11.65
C CYS A 270 -18.74 -35.70 12.91
N ASN A 271 -18.62 -34.48 13.42
CA ASN A 271 -19.40 -33.94 14.53
C ASN A 271 -19.57 -32.41 14.48
N ASP A 272 -20.52 -31.98 13.63
CA ASP A 272 -21.02 -30.60 13.39
C ASP A 272 -21.74 -29.94 14.58
N ARG A 273 -21.20 -30.12 15.78
CA ARG A 273 -21.61 -29.48 17.04
C ARG A 273 -20.42 -29.23 17.95
N SER A 274 -19.23 -29.55 17.49
CA SER A 274 -17.99 -29.58 18.23
C SER A 274 -16.86 -29.04 17.34
N PRO A 275 -16.47 -27.77 17.48
CA PRO A 275 -15.46 -27.15 16.62
C PRO A 275 -14.03 -27.68 16.84
N ASP A 276 -13.87 -28.64 17.76
CA ASP A 276 -12.63 -29.37 18.01
C ASP A 276 -12.59 -30.73 17.27
N VAL A 277 -13.64 -31.10 16.52
CA VAL A 277 -13.78 -32.39 15.83
C VAL A 277 -14.06 -32.17 14.36
N HIS A 278 -13.01 -32.20 13.56
CA HIS A 278 -13.04 -31.93 12.13
C HIS A 278 -11.78 -32.48 11.44
N PRO A 279 -11.74 -32.63 10.11
CA PRO A 279 -10.64 -33.25 9.34
C PRO A 279 -9.20 -32.76 9.57
N ASP A 280 -9.05 -31.53 10.09
CA ASP A 280 -7.77 -30.89 10.37
C ASP A 280 -7.49 -30.79 11.88
N ALA A 281 -8.37 -31.33 12.71
CA ALA A 281 -8.22 -31.32 14.15
C ALA A 281 -7.01 -32.17 14.56
N VAL A 282 -6.42 -31.83 15.70
CA VAL A 282 -5.34 -32.62 16.27
C VAL A 282 -5.95 -33.57 17.29
N GLU A 283 -5.71 -34.87 17.10
CA GLU A 283 -6.12 -35.91 18.04
C GLU A 283 -5.78 -35.56 19.49
N THR A 284 -6.80 -35.68 20.35
CA THR A 284 -6.70 -35.57 21.79
C THR A 284 -7.10 -36.89 22.41
N CYS A 285 -6.47 -37.27 23.52
CA CYS A 285 -6.79 -38.54 24.18
C CYS A 285 -8.13 -38.45 24.96
N ASN A 286 -9.24 -38.42 24.24
CA ASN A 286 -10.60 -38.13 24.73
C ASN A 286 -11.62 -39.23 24.33
N LEU A 287 -11.18 -40.29 23.64
CA LEU A 287 -12.00 -41.36 23.06
C LEU A 287 -12.94 -40.89 21.94
N VAL A 288 -12.62 -39.77 21.30
CA VAL A 288 -13.25 -39.21 20.11
C VAL A 288 -12.29 -39.37 18.93
N ASP A 289 -12.86 -39.53 17.74
CA ASP A 289 -12.16 -39.40 16.45
C ASP A 289 -12.19 -37.89 16.16
N ASP A 290 -11.15 -37.16 16.57
CA ASP A 290 -11.14 -35.70 16.47
C ASP A 290 -10.87 -35.29 15.01
N ASP A 291 -10.00 -36.01 14.30
CA ASP A 291 -9.61 -35.70 12.92
C ASP A 291 -10.48 -36.36 11.82
N CYS A 292 -11.53 -37.07 12.22
CA CYS A 292 -12.50 -37.73 11.35
C CYS A 292 -11.87 -38.73 10.35
N ASP A 293 -10.70 -39.31 10.64
CA ASP A 293 -10.05 -40.30 9.77
C ASP A 293 -10.62 -41.74 9.94
N GLY A 294 -11.51 -41.94 10.90
CA GLY A 294 -12.14 -43.22 11.25
C GLY A 294 -11.35 -44.05 12.25
N ARG A 295 -10.28 -43.50 12.82
CA ARG A 295 -9.53 -44.02 13.96
C ARG A 295 -9.86 -43.12 15.15
N VAL A 296 -9.36 -43.47 16.31
CA VAL A 296 -9.74 -42.79 17.57
C VAL A 296 -8.45 -42.72 18.34
N ASP A 297 -8.08 -41.55 18.86
CA ASP A 297 -6.87 -41.28 19.63
C ASP A 297 -5.57 -41.86 19.02
N GLU A 298 -5.42 -41.94 17.70
CA GLU A 298 -4.17 -42.36 17.07
C GLU A 298 -3.08 -41.30 17.25
N GLY A 299 -1.83 -41.75 17.31
CA GLY A 299 -0.69 -40.86 17.58
C GLY A 299 -0.61 -40.33 19.03
N VAL A 300 -1.70 -40.36 19.82
CA VAL A 300 -1.72 -39.90 21.22
C VAL A 300 -1.83 -41.03 22.25
N ARG A 301 -2.07 -42.26 21.81
CA ARG A 301 -1.99 -43.46 22.66
C ARG A 301 -0.56 -43.92 22.88
N GLU A 302 -0.26 -44.33 24.11
CA GLU A 302 1.02 -44.96 24.47
C GLU A 302 1.28 -46.21 23.61
N VAL A 303 2.43 -46.26 22.94
CA VAL A 303 2.87 -47.42 22.15
C VAL A 303 3.82 -48.26 22.99
N CYS A 304 3.47 -49.53 23.22
CA CYS A 304 4.33 -50.49 23.89
C CYS A 304 4.93 -51.50 22.90
N GLY A 305 6.15 -51.97 23.17
CA GLY A 305 6.86 -52.92 22.32
C GLY A 305 7.59 -52.29 21.14
N VAL A 306 8.25 -53.12 20.32
CA VAL A 306 9.01 -52.69 19.13
C VAL A 306 8.83 -53.70 17.98
N GLY A 307 8.94 -53.24 16.74
CA GLY A 307 8.82 -54.08 15.54
C GLY A 307 7.47 -54.83 15.49
N MET A 308 7.49 -56.13 15.21
CA MET A 308 6.29 -56.98 15.17
C MET A 308 5.52 -57.06 16.50
N CYS A 309 6.15 -56.68 17.61
CA CYS A 309 5.57 -56.66 18.94
C CYS A 309 4.98 -55.30 19.34
N ALA A 310 5.10 -54.25 18.50
CA ALA A 310 4.52 -52.95 18.79
C ALA A 310 2.98 -53.02 18.83
N ARG A 311 2.38 -52.45 19.87
CA ARG A 311 0.93 -52.34 20.07
C ARG A 311 0.62 -50.99 20.71
N GLU A 312 -0.40 -50.31 20.20
CA GLU A 312 -1.02 -49.15 20.85
C GLU A 312 -1.83 -49.61 22.07
N ALA A 313 -1.76 -48.84 23.16
CA ALA A 313 -2.57 -49.06 24.34
C ALA A 313 -4.07 -48.97 23.96
N ILE A 314 -4.88 -49.86 24.54
CA ILE A 314 -6.34 -49.91 24.29
C ILE A 314 -7.06 -48.67 24.84
N ALA A 315 -6.46 -47.98 25.82
CA ALA A 315 -7.02 -46.78 26.42
C ALA A 315 -5.93 -45.75 26.67
N CYS A 316 -6.32 -44.48 26.59
CA CYS A 316 -5.58 -43.35 27.13
C CYS A 316 -5.21 -43.60 28.59
N THR A 317 -3.97 -43.30 28.98
CA THR A 317 -3.64 -43.20 30.41
C THR A 317 -4.11 -41.82 30.89
N PRO A 318 -4.86 -41.72 32.00
CA PRO A 318 -5.16 -40.43 32.58
C PRO A 318 -3.84 -39.77 33.01
N GLY A 319 -3.56 -38.58 32.49
CA GLY A 319 -2.55 -37.68 33.04
C GLY A 319 -2.94 -37.17 34.41
#